data_AF-A0A5R9B773-F1
#
_entry.id   AF-A0A5R9B773-F1
#
_cell.length_a   1.000
_cell.length_b   1.000
_cell.length_c   1.000
_cell.angle_alpha   90.00
_cell.angle_beta   90.00
_cell.angle_gamma   90.00
#
_symmetry.space_group_name_H-M   'P 1'
#
loop_
_entity.id
_entity.type
_entity.pdbx_description
1 polymer ?
#
loop_
_entity_poly.entity_id
_entity_poly.type
_entity_poly.pdbx_seq_one_letter_code
_entity_poly.pdbx_strand_id
1 'polypeptide(L)'
;MPVVARGTVVALIVGIVVAGSAVPAGAHQEWFVNAPEAYPLDFGALLRPGVVFAAAAAVAVTLLLRPVAARLPTPELAVIKPARRLGSLVPWVPRLLAAHLGVSLLVLAFDRVVLDPGIDVPEGVGGTLLLVPQAMVGGLLIAGVLVRAASVAIMLTGPLLVALQGPEALVTLAVFVGSAAFLFVLPPRVGSR
;
A
#
# COMPACT_ATOMS: atom_id res chain seq x y z
N MET A 1 33.23 24.71 9.54
CA MET A 1 31.95 25.27 9.03
C MET A 1 31.13 24.32 8.10
N PRO A 2 31.10 22.97 8.23
CA PRO A 2 30.31 22.13 7.31
C PRO A 2 28.88 21.77 7.78
N VAL A 3 28.54 22.02 9.05
CA VAL A 3 27.25 21.57 9.64
C VAL A 3 26.09 22.45 9.21
N VAL A 4 26.31 23.77 9.09
CA VAL A 4 25.29 24.73 8.67
C VAL A 4 24.84 24.45 7.23
N ALA A 5 25.78 24.22 6.31
CA ALA A 5 25.47 23.91 4.91
C ALA A 5 24.66 22.61 4.73
N ARG A 6 24.92 21.57 5.54
CA ARG A 6 24.12 20.34 5.52
C ARG A 6 22.70 20.56 6.03
N GLY A 7 22.53 21.37 7.08
CA GLY A 7 21.22 21.73 7.61
C GLY A 7 20.38 22.54 6.62
N THR A 8 21.01 23.47 5.90
CA THR A 8 20.32 24.30 4.89
C THR A 8 19.86 23.47 3.68
N VAL A 9 20.66 22.50 3.23
CA VAL A 9 20.27 21.61 2.10
C VAL A 9 19.13 20.67 2.49
N VAL A 10 19.16 20.09 3.69
CA VAL A 10 18.07 19.24 4.18
C VAL A 10 16.79 20.07 4.36
N ALA A 11 16.88 21.26 4.94
CA ALA A 11 15.74 22.16 5.11
C ALA A 11 15.15 22.63 3.77
N LEU A 12 16.00 22.85 2.75
CA LEU A 12 15.56 23.20 1.40
C LEU A 12 14.85 22.03 0.71
N ILE A 13 15.38 20.81 0.82
CA ILE A 13 14.76 19.60 0.26
C ILE A 13 13.42 19.33 0.95
N VAL A 14 13.37 19.41 2.28
CA VAL A 14 12.13 19.25 3.05
C VAL A 14 11.14 20.37 2.69
N GLY A 15 11.61 21.61 2.55
CA GLY A 15 10.78 22.75 2.15
C GLY A 15 10.19 22.60 0.75
N ILE A 16 10.95 22.08 -0.22
CA ILE A 16 10.48 21.82 -1.59
C ILE A 16 9.45 20.67 -1.60
N VAL A 17 9.69 19.60 -0.82
CA VAL A 17 8.76 18.47 -0.71
C VAL A 17 7.45 18.90 -0.03
N VAL A 18 7.52 19.67 1.06
CA VAL A 18 6.35 20.13 1.83
C VAL A 18 5.57 21.23 1.10
N ALA A 19 6.25 22.18 0.45
CA ALA A 19 5.58 23.23 -0.33
C ALA A 19 4.93 22.68 -1.61
N GLY A 20 5.46 21.59 -2.17
CA GLY A 20 4.87 20.90 -3.33
C GLY A 20 3.73 19.93 -3.00
N SER A 21 3.55 19.56 -1.72
CA SER A 21 2.58 18.55 -1.27
C SER A 21 1.37 19.15 -0.54
N ALA A 22 1.13 20.46 -0.65
CA ALA A 22 0.08 21.17 0.09
C ALA A 22 -1.37 20.86 -0.35
N VAL A 23 -1.61 19.67 -0.89
CA VAL A 23 -2.96 19.14 -1.14
C VAL A 23 -3.15 17.98 -0.16
N PRO A 24 -4.28 17.90 0.57
CA PRO A 24 -4.62 16.68 1.28
C PRO A 24 -4.51 15.52 0.29
N ALA A 25 -4.05 14.35 0.74
CA ALA A 25 -4.17 13.15 -0.07
C ALA A 25 -5.67 12.90 -0.32
N GLY A 26 -6.22 13.43 -1.42
CA GLY A 26 -7.66 13.33 -1.76
C GLY A 26 -8.11 11.86 -1.82
N ALA A 27 -7.19 10.98 -2.22
CA ALA A 27 -7.31 9.53 -2.13
C ALA A 27 -7.66 8.98 -0.74
N HIS A 28 -7.31 9.66 0.35
CA HIS A 28 -7.68 9.26 1.71
C HIS A 28 -8.94 9.96 2.21
N GLN A 29 -9.43 10.98 1.51
CA GLN A 29 -10.68 11.66 1.91
C GLN A 29 -11.91 10.78 1.67
N GLU A 30 -11.89 9.93 0.64
CA GLU A 30 -12.95 8.95 0.36
C GLU A 30 -13.16 7.93 1.51
N TRP A 31 -12.16 7.76 2.39
CA TRP A 31 -12.26 6.88 3.57
C TRP A 31 -12.97 7.56 4.75
N PHE A 32 -13.19 8.87 4.70
CA PHE A 32 -13.79 9.67 5.78
C PHE A 32 -15.05 10.42 5.36
N VAL A 33 -15.24 10.63 4.07
CA VAL A 33 -16.34 11.40 3.49
C VAL A 33 -16.91 10.59 2.33
N ASN A 34 -18.22 10.36 2.33
CA ASN A 34 -18.94 9.74 1.22
C ASN A 34 -19.60 10.84 0.35
N ALA A 35 -18.78 11.62 -0.36
CA ALA A 35 -19.24 12.67 -1.28
C ALA A 35 -18.21 12.88 -2.42
N PRO A 36 -18.15 11.99 -3.42
CA PRO A 36 -17.12 12.00 -4.47
C PRO A 36 -16.99 13.34 -5.22
N GLU A 37 -18.12 14.02 -5.42
CA GLU A 37 -18.18 15.37 -6.01
C GLU A 37 -17.42 16.44 -5.22
N ALA A 38 -17.18 16.24 -3.92
CA ALA A 38 -16.48 17.20 -3.08
C ALA A 38 -14.94 17.16 -3.25
N TYR A 39 -14.39 16.13 -3.91
CA TYR A 39 -12.95 15.92 -4.08
C TYR A 39 -12.62 15.27 -5.44
N PRO A 40 -12.73 16.02 -6.55
CA PRO A 40 -12.43 15.47 -7.88
C PRO A 40 -10.97 15.02 -8.00
N LEU A 41 -10.75 13.82 -8.54
CA LEU A 41 -9.42 13.24 -8.75
C LEU A 41 -8.66 13.99 -9.85
N ASP A 42 -7.55 14.64 -9.46
CA ASP A 42 -6.61 15.29 -10.39
C ASP A 42 -5.43 14.37 -10.69
N PHE A 43 -5.55 13.51 -11.71
CA PHE A 43 -4.43 12.67 -12.17
C PHE A 43 -3.25 13.50 -12.71
N GLY A 44 -3.49 14.73 -13.16
CA GLY A 44 -2.44 15.68 -13.55
C GLY A 44 -1.53 16.04 -12.38
N ALA A 45 -2.01 15.91 -11.13
CA ALA A 45 -1.21 16.10 -9.93
C ALA A 45 0.00 15.15 -9.86
N LEU A 46 -0.10 13.94 -10.42
CA LEU A 46 1.01 12.97 -10.47
C LEU A 46 2.19 13.47 -11.32
N LEU A 47 1.92 14.33 -12.30
CA LEU A 47 2.92 14.90 -13.19
C LEU A 47 3.47 16.23 -12.68
N ARG A 48 3.01 16.72 -11.51
CA ARG A 48 3.55 17.94 -10.92
C ARG A 48 5.05 17.76 -10.70
N PRO A 49 5.89 18.75 -11.07
CA PRO A 49 7.35 18.62 -10.99
C PRO A 49 7.84 18.17 -9.62
N GLY A 50 7.21 18.63 -8.53
CA GLY A 50 7.55 18.21 -7.16
C GLY A 50 7.29 16.73 -6.89
N VAL A 51 6.17 16.18 -7.37
CA VAL A 51 5.81 14.75 -7.20
C VAL A 51 6.76 13.88 -8.02
N VAL A 52 6.98 14.23 -9.30
CA VAL A 52 7.91 13.50 -10.16
C VAL A 52 9.34 13.54 -9.61
N PHE A 53 9.79 14.71 -9.13
CA PHE A 53 11.10 14.86 -8.51
C PHE A 53 11.22 14.01 -7.25
N ALA A 54 10.23 14.04 -6.36
CA ALA A 54 10.23 13.23 -5.14
C ALA A 54 10.25 11.72 -5.45
N ALA A 55 9.44 11.27 -6.41
CA ALA A 55 9.42 9.88 -6.85
C ALA A 55 10.77 9.46 -7.46
N ALA A 56 11.32 10.28 -8.37
CA ALA A 56 12.62 10.04 -8.98
C ALA A 56 13.75 10.01 -7.95
N ALA A 57 13.73 10.93 -6.97
CA ALA A 57 14.69 10.96 -5.88
C ALA A 57 14.58 9.69 -5.01
N ALA A 58 13.37 9.25 -4.66
CA ALA A 58 13.15 8.02 -3.90
C ALA A 58 13.68 6.78 -4.65
N VAL A 59 13.41 6.67 -5.96
CA VAL A 59 13.96 5.60 -6.80
C VAL A 59 15.48 5.69 -6.86
N ALA A 60 16.05 6.86 -7.12
CA ALA A 60 17.49 7.05 -7.21
C ALA A 60 18.20 6.69 -5.89
N VAL A 61 17.70 7.17 -4.76
CA VAL A 61 18.22 6.82 -3.43
C VAL A 61 18.13 5.30 -3.21
N THR A 62 17.00 4.68 -3.55
CA THR A 62 16.83 3.22 -3.44
C THR A 62 17.87 2.47 -4.26
N LEU A 63 18.08 2.85 -5.52
CA LEU A 63 19.06 2.22 -6.41
C LEU A 63 20.50 2.43 -5.96
N LEU A 64 20.83 3.63 -5.45
CA LEU A 64 22.16 3.95 -4.92
C LEU A 64 22.47 3.20 -3.61
N LEU A 65 21.47 3.04 -2.75
CA LEU A 65 21.63 2.33 -1.48
C LEU A 65 21.56 0.81 -1.63
N ARG A 66 20.90 0.28 -2.67
CA ARG A 66 20.79 -1.16 -2.94
C ARG A 66 22.14 -1.90 -2.93
N PRO A 67 23.22 -1.47 -3.64
CA PRO A 67 24.50 -2.16 -3.61
C PRO A 67 25.20 -2.05 -2.26
N VAL A 68 24.99 -0.96 -1.52
CA VAL A 68 25.53 -0.78 -0.16
C VAL A 68 24.84 -1.75 0.79
N ALA A 69 23.50 -1.80 0.74
CA ALA A 69 22.69 -2.71 1.54
C ALA A 69 23.02 -4.19 1.27
N ALA A 70 23.30 -4.55 0.01
CA ALA A 70 23.69 -5.92 -0.37
C ALA A 70 25.04 -6.37 0.22
N ARG A 71 25.90 -5.43 0.63
CA ARG A 71 27.22 -5.70 1.21
C ARG A 71 27.22 -5.65 2.74
N LEU A 72 26.13 -5.22 3.36
CA LEU A 72 26.05 -5.16 4.82
C LEU A 72 25.79 -6.57 5.37
N PRO A 73 26.56 -7.02 6.38
CA PRO A 73 26.36 -8.33 7.01
C PRO A 73 25.03 -8.42 7.77
N THR A 74 24.44 -7.27 8.09
CA THR A 74 23.11 -7.14 8.70
C THR A 74 22.34 -6.02 8.01
N PRO A 75 21.02 -6.14 7.80
CA PRO A 75 20.20 -5.15 7.09
C PRO A 75 20.14 -3.77 7.76
N GLU A 76 20.72 -3.60 8.94
CA GLU A 76 20.64 -2.38 9.73
C GLU A 76 21.94 -1.60 9.77
N LEU A 77 21.83 -0.28 9.59
CA LEU A 77 22.92 0.65 9.85
C LEU A 77 23.20 0.65 11.36
N ALA A 78 24.44 0.32 11.76
CA ALA A 78 24.86 0.22 13.17
C ALA A 78 24.60 1.48 14.03
N VAL A 79 24.35 2.62 13.38
CA VAL A 79 24.03 3.91 14.00
C VAL A 79 22.58 3.98 14.50
N ILE A 80 21.68 3.12 14.00
CA ILE A 80 20.25 3.11 14.33
C ILE A 80 19.96 1.97 15.33
N LYS A 81 20.59 2.00 16.50
CA LYS A 81 20.44 0.96 17.55
C LYS A 81 18.99 0.60 17.92
N PRO A 82 17.99 1.50 17.92
CA PRO A 82 16.59 1.14 18.16
C PRO A 82 15.99 0.27 17.05
N ALA A 83 16.42 0.45 15.79
CA ALA A 83 15.94 -0.33 14.65
C ALA A 83 16.29 -1.81 14.75
N ARG A 84 17.27 -2.18 15.60
CA ARG A 84 17.66 -3.56 15.90
C ARG A 84 16.59 -4.45 16.45
N ARG A 85 15.68 -3.89 17.23
CA ARG A 85 14.49 -4.62 17.68
C ARG A 85 13.41 -4.69 16.60
N LEU A 86 13.45 -3.81 15.61
CA LEU A 86 12.53 -3.81 14.49
C LEU A 86 12.96 -4.82 13.42
N GLY A 87 14.27 -5.04 13.24
CA GLY A 87 14.80 -6.06 12.34
C GLY A 87 14.34 -7.48 12.66
N SER A 88 14.10 -7.80 13.93
CA SER A 88 13.55 -9.11 14.33
C SER A 88 12.09 -9.31 13.90
N LEU A 89 11.37 -8.22 13.56
CA LEU A 89 10.01 -8.27 13.04
C LEU A 89 9.96 -8.48 11.52
N VAL A 90 11.05 -8.22 10.80
CA VAL A 90 11.12 -8.33 9.33
C VAL A 90 10.63 -9.68 8.81
N PRO A 91 10.98 -10.85 9.40
CA PRO A 91 10.46 -12.14 8.96
C PRO A 91 8.93 -12.27 9.10
N TRP A 92 8.32 -11.52 10.01
CA TRP A 92 6.89 -11.53 10.30
C TRP A 92 6.09 -10.56 9.42
N VAL A 93 6.76 -9.61 8.77
CA VAL A 93 6.11 -8.57 7.95
C VAL A 93 5.16 -9.17 6.91
N PRO A 94 5.53 -10.18 6.11
CA PRO A 94 4.59 -10.76 5.16
C PRO A 94 3.36 -11.39 5.83
N ARG A 95 3.54 -12.03 6.98
CA ARG A 95 2.42 -12.67 7.71
C ARG A 95 1.48 -11.63 8.29
N LEU A 96 2.03 -10.58 8.89
CA LEU A 96 1.24 -9.47 9.44
C LEU A 96 0.50 -8.72 8.33
N LEU A 97 1.16 -8.47 7.19
CA LEU A 97 0.51 -7.83 6.04
C LEU A 97 -0.60 -8.71 5.46
N ALA A 98 -0.38 -10.02 5.32
CA ALA A 98 -1.43 -10.94 4.87
C ALA A 98 -2.62 -10.96 5.83
N ALA A 99 -2.37 -11.05 7.14
CA ALA A 99 -3.43 -11.01 8.14
C ALA A 99 -4.20 -9.67 8.13
N HIS A 100 -3.48 -8.54 8.03
CA HIS A 100 -4.09 -7.22 7.93
C HIS A 100 -5.00 -7.13 6.70
N LEU A 101 -4.46 -7.48 5.52
CA LEU A 101 -5.21 -7.46 4.26
C LEU A 101 -6.45 -8.37 4.34
N GLY A 102 -6.29 -9.57 4.91
CA GLY A 102 -7.39 -10.50 5.05
C GLY A 102 -8.46 -10.05 6.03
N VAL A 103 -8.09 -9.45 7.17
CA VAL A 103 -9.04 -8.86 8.11
C VAL A 103 -9.80 -7.71 7.45
N SER A 104 -9.11 -6.82 6.72
CA SER A 104 -9.77 -5.74 5.99
C SER A 104 -10.83 -6.26 5.01
N LEU A 105 -10.53 -7.33 4.24
CA LEU A 105 -11.51 -7.93 3.32
C LEU A 105 -12.71 -8.54 4.04
N LEU A 106 -12.50 -9.14 5.23
CA LEU A 106 -13.59 -9.68 6.05
C LEU A 106 -14.46 -8.57 6.64
N VAL A 107 -13.85 -7.49 7.12
CA VAL A 107 -14.59 -6.32 7.65
C VAL A 107 -15.43 -5.70 6.53
N LEU A 108 -14.84 -5.44 5.36
CA LEU A 108 -15.58 -4.94 4.20
C LEU A 108 -16.73 -5.87 3.82
N ALA A 109 -16.51 -7.20 3.84
CA ALA A 109 -17.57 -8.15 3.55
C ALA A 109 -18.69 -8.12 4.62
N PHE A 110 -18.35 -7.88 5.88
CA PHE A 110 -19.32 -7.73 6.96
C PHE A 110 -20.14 -6.45 6.80
N ASP A 111 -19.49 -5.36 6.38
CA ASP A 111 -20.11 -4.07 6.08
C ASP A 111 -20.87 -4.07 4.74
N ARG A 112 -20.96 -5.22 4.06
CA ARG A 112 -21.61 -5.42 2.75
C ARG A 112 -21.04 -4.55 1.62
N VAL A 113 -19.75 -4.26 1.68
CA VAL A 113 -19.00 -3.52 0.67
C VAL A 113 -17.92 -4.39 0.02
N VAL A 114 -17.63 -4.14 -1.25
CA VAL A 114 -16.66 -4.92 -2.03
C VAL A 114 -15.41 -4.11 -2.29
N LEU A 115 -14.29 -4.51 -1.69
CA LEU A 115 -12.93 -3.96 -1.85
C LEU A 115 -12.73 -2.48 -1.48
N ASP A 116 -13.78 -1.69 -1.56
CA ASP A 116 -13.85 -0.25 -1.32
C ASP A 116 -15.13 0.08 -0.55
N PRO A 117 -15.07 0.95 0.49
CA PRO A 117 -16.25 1.42 1.20
C PRO A 117 -17.33 2.07 0.35
N GLY A 118 -17.02 2.56 -0.85
CA GLY A 118 -17.98 3.19 -1.77
C GLY A 118 -18.73 2.20 -2.68
N ILE A 119 -18.41 0.90 -2.66
CA ILE A 119 -19.04 -0.11 -3.52
C ILE A 119 -19.98 -0.99 -2.68
N ASP A 120 -21.21 -0.51 -2.51
CA ASP A 120 -22.28 -1.23 -1.82
C ASP A 120 -22.78 -2.44 -2.62
N VAL A 121 -23.07 -3.53 -1.91
CA VAL A 121 -23.67 -4.73 -2.49
C VAL A 121 -25.18 -4.75 -2.23
N PRO A 122 -26.02 -5.03 -3.24
CA PRO A 122 -27.47 -5.12 -3.08
C PRO A 122 -27.88 -6.05 -1.95
N GLU A 123 -29.00 -5.73 -1.28
CA GLU A 123 -29.55 -6.62 -0.27
C GLU A 123 -30.03 -7.96 -0.87
N GLY A 124 -30.10 -8.99 -0.02
CA GLY A 124 -30.58 -10.31 -0.40
C GLY A 124 -29.48 -11.32 -0.76
N VAL A 125 -29.91 -12.52 -1.15
CA VAL A 125 -29.05 -13.71 -1.32
C VAL A 125 -28.02 -13.48 -2.43
N GLY A 126 -28.42 -12.89 -3.56
CA GLY A 126 -27.53 -12.63 -4.68
C GLY A 126 -26.37 -11.72 -4.29
N GLY A 127 -26.64 -10.62 -3.58
CA GLY A 127 -25.60 -9.75 -3.06
C GLY A 127 -24.69 -10.46 -2.05
N THR A 128 -25.26 -11.21 -1.11
CA THR A 128 -24.45 -11.98 -0.15
C THR A 128 -23.50 -12.98 -0.83
N LEU A 129 -23.93 -13.62 -1.93
CA LEU A 129 -23.08 -14.52 -2.70
C LEU A 129 -21.88 -13.80 -3.36
N LEU A 130 -22.01 -12.52 -3.72
CA LEU A 130 -20.90 -11.72 -4.26
C LEU A 130 -19.81 -11.44 -3.21
N LEU A 131 -20.15 -11.48 -1.92
CA LEU A 131 -19.21 -11.25 -0.82
C LEU A 131 -18.41 -12.51 -0.44
N VAL A 132 -18.91 -13.70 -0.80
CA VAL A 132 -18.27 -14.99 -0.47
C VAL A 132 -16.84 -15.09 -1.03
N PRO A 133 -16.57 -14.79 -2.32
CA PRO A 133 -15.20 -14.83 -2.84
C PRO A 133 -14.24 -13.89 -2.09
N GLN A 134 -14.68 -12.67 -1.76
CA GLN A 134 -13.89 -11.73 -0.97
C GLN A 134 -13.56 -12.29 0.42
N ALA A 135 -14.57 -12.83 1.10
CA ALA A 135 -14.39 -13.42 2.43
C ALA A 135 -13.49 -14.66 2.41
N MET A 136 -13.61 -15.50 1.38
CA MET A 136 -12.72 -16.65 1.16
C MET A 136 -11.27 -16.21 0.96
N VAL A 137 -11.03 -15.20 0.11
CA VAL A 137 -9.68 -14.62 -0.09
C VAL A 137 -9.15 -14.06 1.23
N GLY A 138 -9.97 -13.35 2.00
CA GLY A 138 -9.58 -12.83 3.32
C GLY A 138 -9.19 -13.95 4.30
N GLY A 139 -9.99 -15.01 4.38
CA GLY A 139 -9.71 -16.18 5.20
C GLY A 139 -8.42 -16.91 4.81
N LEU A 140 -8.18 -17.08 3.50
CA LEU A 140 -6.93 -17.68 2.98
C LEU A 140 -5.70 -16.87 3.39
N LEU A 141 -5.77 -15.54 3.32
CA LEU A 141 -4.68 -14.66 3.73
C LEU A 141 -4.41 -14.71 5.25
N ILE A 142 -5.46 -14.71 6.08
CA ILE A 142 -5.34 -14.82 7.54
C ILE A 142 -4.73 -16.18 7.93
N ALA A 143 -5.23 -17.27 7.34
CA ALA A 143 -4.66 -18.59 7.54
C ALA A 143 -3.19 -18.66 7.04
N GLY A 144 -2.88 -17.84 6.03
CA GLY A 144 -1.62 -17.86 5.30
C GLY A 144 -1.49 -19.10 4.41
N VAL A 145 -2.61 -19.57 3.87
CA VAL A 145 -2.72 -20.70 2.94
C VAL A 145 -3.03 -20.14 1.56
N LEU A 146 -2.41 -20.69 0.50
CA LEU A 146 -2.59 -20.23 -0.88
C LEU A 146 -2.39 -18.71 -1.07
N VAL A 147 -1.51 -18.08 -0.27
CA VAL A 147 -1.30 -16.62 -0.27
C VAL A 147 -1.03 -16.05 -1.66
N ARG A 148 -0.28 -16.78 -2.49
CA ARG A 148 -0.02 -16.35 -3.88
C ARG A 148 -1.30 -16.33 -4.73
N ALA A 149 -2.15 -17.34 -4.62
CA ALA A 149 -3.41 -17.39 -5.36
C ALA A 149 -4.38 -16.31 -4.87
N ALA A 150 -4.49 -16.12 -3.56
CA ALA A 150 -5.26 -15.03 -2.95
C ALA A 150 -4.75 -13.65 -3.41
N SER A 151 -3.42 -13.48 -3.50
CA SER A 151 -2.80 -12.25 -4.00
C SER A 151 -3.13 -12.00 -5.47
N VAL A 152 -3.08 -13.04 -6.32
CA VAL A 152 -3.48 -12.93 -7.73
C VAL A 152 -4.94 -12.51 -7.85
N ALA A 153 -5.84 -13.09 -7.05
CA ALA A 153 -7.26 -12.72 -7.06
C ALA A 153 -7.44 -11.21 -6.80
N ILE A 154 -6.74 -10.65 -5.80
CA ILE A 154 -6.77 -9.21 -5.49
C ILE A 154 -6.10 -8.39 -6.59
N MET A 155 -4.99 -8.84 -7.18
CA MET A 155 -4.34 -8.09 -8.26
C MET A 155 -5.24 -7.99 -9.50
N LEU A 156 -6.06 -9.01 -9.77
CA LEU A 156 -7.00 -9.01 -10.88
C LEU A 156 -8.21 -8.09 -10.65
N THR A 157 -8.53 -7.72 -9.41
CA THR A 157 -9.63 -6.77 -9.14
C THR A 157 -9.28 -5.36 -9.60
N GLY A 158 -7.99 -4.98 -9.59
CA GLY A 158 -7.52 -3.69 -10.11
C GLY A 158 -7.95 -3.45 -11.56
N PRO A 159 -7.46 -4.24 -12.54
CA PRO A 159 -7.88 -4.12 -13.94
C PRO A 159 -9.39 -4.28 -14.14
N LEU A 160 -10.04 -5.16 -13.37
CA LEU A 160 -11.48 -5.37 -13.45
C LEU A 160 -12.27 -4.11 -13.05
N LEU A 161 -11.97 -3.52 -11.90
CA LEU A 161 -12.67 -2.32 -11.45
C LEU A 161 -12.31 -1.11 -12.31
N VAL A 162 -11.10 -1.01 -12.84
CA VAL A 162 -10.77 0.01 -13.83
C VAL A 162 -11.65 -0.10 -15.07
N ALA A 163 -11.88 -1.33 -15.56
CA ALA A 163 -12.75 -1.55 -16.71
C ALA A 163 -14.23 -1.24 -16.42
N LEU A 164 -14.68 -1.38 -15.16
CA LEU A 164 -16.08 -1.20 -14.78
C LEU A 164 -16.42 0.21 -14.28
N GLN A 165 -15.49 0.87 -13.60
CA GLN A 165 -15.72 2.12 -12.86
C GLN A 165 -14.77 3.25 -13.30
N GLY A 166 -13.78 2.96 -14.15
CA GLY A 166 -12.81 3.94 -14.63
C GLY A 166 -11.50 3.96 -13.85
N PRO A 167 -10.53 4.79 -14.27
CA PRO A 167 -9.16 4.79 -13.74
C PRO A 167 -9.06 5.19 -12.25
N GLU A 168 -10.10 5.83 -11.73
CA GLU A 168 -10.24 6.33 -10.37
C GLU A 168 -10.17 5.18 -9.35
N ALA A 169 -10.72 4.02 -9.70
CA ALA A 169 -10.65 2.81 -8.89
C ALA A 169 -9.21 2.36 -8.55
N LEU A 170 -8.20 2.76 -9.34
CA LEU A 170 -6.79 2.44 -9.03
C LEU A 170 -6.32 3.09 -7.74
N VAL A 171 -6.81 4.28 -7.44
CA VAL A 171 -6.36 5.06 -6.29
C VAL A 171 -6.81 4.38 -5.00
N THR A 172 -8.08 4.03 -4.96
CA THR A 172 -8.75 3.31 -3.89
C THR A 172 -8.16 1.91 -3.66
N LEU A 173 -7.90 1.19 -4.75
CA LEU A 173 -7.35 -0.17 -4.68
C LEU A 173 -5.83 -0.21 -4.50
N ALA A 174 -5.11 0.92 -4.55
CA ALA A 174 -3.64 0.94 -4.56
C ALA A 174 -3.04 0.20 -3.36
N VAL A 175 -3.63 0.35 -2.17
CA VAL A 175 -3.20 -0.34 -0.95
C VAL A 175 -3.42 -1.85 -1.07
N PHE A 176 -4.59 -2.28 -1.57
CA PHE A 176 -4.91 -3.70 -1.73
C PHE A 176 -4.04 -4.36 -2.80
N VAL A 177 -3.98 -3.78 -4.00
CA VAL A 177 -3.22 -4.30 -5.14
C VAL A 177 -1.71 -4.25 -4.87
N GLY A 178 -1.20 -3.18 -4.26
CA GLY A 178 0.21 -3.04 -3.89
C GLY A 178 0.62 -4.06 -2.82
N SER A 179 -0.21 -4.25 -1.79
CA SER A 179 0.02 -5.26 -0.75
C SER A 179 -0.04 -6.67 -1.31
N ALA A 180 -1.00 -6.95 -2.21
CA ALA A 180 -1.11 -8.24 -2.89
C ALA A 180 0.10 -8.51 -3.79
N ALA A 181 0.57 -7.52 -4.56
CA ALA A 181 1.78 -7.66 -5.37
C ALA A 181 3.01 -7.96 -4.49
N PHE A 182 3.15 -7.28 -3.34
CA PHE A 182 4.20 -7.59 -2.38
C PHE A 182 4.10 -9.03 -1.86
N LEU A 183 2.92 -9.48 -1.42
CA LEU A 183 2.69 -10.83 -0.90
C LEU A 183 2.85 -11.93 -1.96
N PHE A 184 2.58 -11.60 -3.23
CA PHE A 184 2.87 -12.48 -4.34
C PHE A 184 4.39 -12.67 -4.51
N VAL A 185 5.19 -11.60 -4.44
CA VAL A 185 6.66 -11.73 -4.57
C VAL A 185 7.26 -12.39 -3.32
N LEU A 186 6.86 -11.93 -2.13
CA LEU A 186 7.37 -12.34 -0.82
C LEU A 186 6.26 -12.90 0.08
N PRO A 187 5.78 -14.13 -0.17
CA PRO A 187 4.77 -14.73 0.69
C PRO A 187 5.33 -15.07 2.08
N PRO A 188 4.47 -15.15 3.12
CA PRO A 188 4.86 -15.65 4.43
C PRO A 188 5.53 -17.01 4.32
N ARG A 189 6.70 -17.18 4.95
CA ARG A 189 7.34 -18.49 5.05
C ARG A 189 6.59 -19.31 6.09
N VAL A 190 6.12 -20.50 5.72
CA VAL A 190 5.72 -21.51 6.70
C VAL A 190 7.02 -21.97 7.35
N GLY A 191 7.16 -21.80 8.67
CA GLY A 191 8.37 -22.16 9.38
C GLY A 191 8.70 -23.63 9.16
N SER A 192 9.72 -23.93 8.36
CA SER A 192 10.37 -25.23 8.40
C SER A 192 11.16 -25.28 9.71
N ARG A 193 10.64 -26.02 10.68
CA ARG A 193 11.51 -26.68 11.65
C ARG A 193 12.28 -27.78 10.95
#